data_AF-A0A2S1J715-F1
#
_entry.id   AF-A0A2S1J715-F1
#
_cell.length_a   1.000
_cell.length_b   1.000
_cell.length_c   1.000
_cell.angle_alpha   90.00
_cell.angle_beta   90.00
_cell.angle_gamma   90.00
#
_symmetry.space_group_name_H-M   'P 1'
#
loop_
_entity.id
_entity.type
_entity.pdbx_description
1 polymer ?
#
loop_
_entity_poly.entity_id
_entity_poly.type
_entity_poly.pdbx_seq_one_letter_code
_entity_poly.pdbx_strand_id
1 'polypeptide(L)'
;MAVDGWLYNQITAGRLKKTGKNPTDRGKQGVKRSLMTDGNGLPLALVVAGANTHDIKLVTDTLDALQTGRPGKRLRLCMDKGYEAEWLESYLKSRRYEPHIQSRKDESEAIKYTDFKAHRWVVERTHSWMNRYRRVLTRWEKKVENYEAMLHFACGVIVWNKTLLG
;
A
#
# COMPACT_ATOMS: atom_id res chain seq x y z
N MET A 1 3.85 10.28 5.35
CA MET A 1 3.16 8.98 5.16
C MET A 1 3.32 8.58 3.71
N ALA A 2 3.17 7.30 3.39
CA ALA A 2 3.24 6.81 2.02
C ALA A 2 2.14 5.76 1.78
N VAL A 3 1.64 5.69 0.54
CA VAL A 3 0.69 4.68 0.09
C VAL A 3 1.21 4.03 -1.18
N ASP A 4 1.13 2.71 -1.23
CA ASP A 4 1.44 1.94 -2.43
C ASP A 4 0.62 0.65 -2.54
N GLY A 5 0.61 0.04 -3.73
CA GLY A 5 -0.08 -1.19 -4.06
C GLY A 5 0.89 -2.27 -4.52
N TRP A 6 0.59 -3.54 -4.22
CA TRP A 6 1.41 -4.66 -4.67
C TRP A 6 0.57 -5.87 -5.09
N LEU A 7 1.03 -6.55 -6.14
CA LEU A 7 0.40 -7.70 -6.78
C LEU A 7 0.97 -9.04 -6.29
N TYR A 8 0.07 -9.97 -5.97
CA TYR A 8 0.40 -11.32 -5.56
C TYR A 8 -0.42 -12.34 -6.33
N ASN A 9 0.20 -13.48 -6.57
CA ASN A 9 -0.50 -14.60 -7.16
C ASN A 9 -1.39 -15.30 -6.14
N GLN A 10 -2.38 -16.01 -6.66
CA GLN A 10 -3.23 -16.95 -5.94
C GLN A 10 -2.99 -18.34 -6.49
N ILE A 11 -2.84 -19.33 -5.61
CA ILE A 11 -2.63 -20.73 -6.02
C ILE A 11 -3.95 -21.50 -6.06
N THR A 12 -4.93 -21.14 -5.23
CA THR A 12 -6.20 -21.87 -5.18
C THR A 12 -6.97 -21.74 -6.50
N ALA A 13 -7.35 -22.87 -7.10
CA ALA A 13 -8.17 -22.89 -8.30
C ALA A 13 -9.55 -22.26 -8.07
N GLY A 14 -10.06 -21.53 -9.07
CA GLY A 14 -11.38 -20.89 -9.07
C GLY A 14 -11.35 -19.38 -8.87
N ARG A 15 -12.47 -18.71 -9.22
CA ARG A 15 -12.70 -17.28 -8.94
C ARG A 15 -13.11 -17.15 -7.47
N LEU A 16 -12.22 -16.64 -6.64
CA LEU A 16 -12.54 -16.32 -5.25
C LEU A 16 -12.93 -14.84 -5.13
N LYS A 17 -13.49 -14.45 -3.98
CA LYS A 17 -13.75 -13.02 -3.71
C LYS A 17 -12.43 -12.24 -3.67
N LYS A 18 -12.47 -11.00 -4.20
CA LYS A 18 -11.31 -10.08 -4.29
C LYS A 18 -10.12 -10.71 -5.02
N THR A 19 -10.38 -11.42 -6.13
CA THR A 19 -9.34 -11.96 -7.01
C THR A 19 -9.57 -11.49 -8.44
N GLY A 20 -8.49 -11.36 -9.20
CA GLY A 20 -8.55 -10.87 -10.57
C GLY A 20 -7.40 -11.39 -11.42
N LYS A 21 -7.52 -11.24 -12.74
CA LYS A 21 -6.42 -11.55 -13.66
C LYS A 21 -5.27 -10.58 -13.42
N ASN A 22 -4.08 -11.12 -13.17
CA ASN A 22 -2.88 -10.34 -13.00
C ASN A 22 -2.38 -9.82 -14.36
N PRO A 23 -2.36 -8.49 -14.60
CA PRO A 23 -1.90 -7.94 -15.87
C PRO A 23 -0.41 -8.19 -16.13
N THR A 24 0.39 -8.45 -15.10
CA THR A 24 1.86 -8.63 -15.21
C THR A 24 2.30 -10.09 -15.21
N ASP A 25 1.41 -11.04 -14.88
CA ASP A 25 1.73 -12.49 -14.84
C ASP A 25 0.74 -13.29 -15.69
N ARG A 26 0.73 -13.01 -17.02
CA ARG A 26 -0.02 -13.77 -18.05
C ARG A 26 -1.51 -13.99 -17.70
N GLY A 27 -2.13 -13.10 -16.92
CA GLY A 27 -3.53 -13.22 -16.52
C GLY A 27 -3.81 -14.29 -15.46
N LYS A 28 -2.80 -14.82 -14.75
CA LYS A 28 -3.01 -15.70 -13.60
C LYS A 28 -3.91 -15.02 -12.56
N GLN A 29 -4.68 -15.81 -11.81
CA GLN A 29 -5.47 -15.26 -10.73
C GLN A 29 -4.57 -14.75 -9.61
N GLY A 30 -4.90 -13.58 -9.10
CA GLY A 30 -4.13 -12.93 -8.06
C GLY A 30 -4.94 -11.93 -7.26
N VAL A 31 -4.29 -11.43 -6.21
CA VAL A 31 -4.77 -10.38 -5.34
C VAL A 31 -3.84 -9.19 -5.41
N LYS A 32 -4.40 -8.03 -5.10
CA LYS A 32 -3.67 -6.80 -4.92
C LYS A 32 -3.88 -6.35 -3.48
N ARG A 33 -2.83 -5.91 -2.81
CA ARG A 33 -2.94 -5.24 -1.51
C ARG A 33 -2.51 -3.79 -1.67
N SER A 34 -3.27 -2.87 -1.11
CA SER A 34 -2.84 -1.48 -0.92
C SER A 34 -2.52 -1.28 0.55
N LEU A 35 -1.37 -0.65 0.82
CA LEU A 35 -0.85 -0.43 2.15
C LEU A 35 -0.55 1.05 2.34
N MET A 36 -0.93 1.59 3.50
CA MET A 36 -0.54 2.91 3.97
C MET A 36 0.43 2.77 5.14
N THR A 37 1.50 3.56 5.14
CA THR A 37 2.50 3.59 6.21
C THR A 37 2.79 5.00 6.72
N ASP A 38 3.30 5.08 7.95
CA ASP A 38 3.87 6.31 8.52
C ASP A 38 5.25 6.65 7.90
N GLY A 39 5.95 7.64 8.46
CA GLY A 39 7.29 8.02 7.99
C GLY A 39 8.40 6.98 8.25
N ASN A 40 8.16 6.02 9.16
CA ASN A 40 9.11 5.00 9.61
C ASN A 40 8.81 3.61 9.03
N GLY A 41 7.69 3.45 8.33
CA GLY A 41 7.26 2.20 7.70
C GLY A 41 6.31 1.38 8.56
N LEU A 42 5.75 1.95 9.62
CA LEU A 42 4.69 1.30 10.39
C LEU A 42 3.42 1.20 9.52
N PRO A 43 2.88 -0.01 9.31
CA PRO A 43 1.63 -0.18 8.58
C PRO A 43 0.47 0.42 9.37
N LEU A 44 -0.26 1.37 8.77
CA LEU A 44 -1.38 2.08 9.39
C LEU A 44 -2.75 1.60 8.88
N ALA A 45 -2.83 1.27 7.59
CA ALA A 45 -4.05 0.78 6.96
C ALA A 45 -3.69 -0.17 5.81
N LEU A 46 -4.53 -1.18 5.59
CA LEU A 46 -4.34 -2.19 4.55
C LEU A 46 -5.69 -2.62 4.00
N VAL A 47 -5.78 -2.73 2.67
CA VAL A 47 -6.95 -3.28 1.96
C VAL A 47 -6.51 -4.27 0.89
N VAL A 48 -7.38 -5.24 0.60
CA VAL A 48 -7.17 -6.25 -0.44
C VAL A 48 -8.23 -6.10 -1.53
N ALA A 49 -7.81 -6.26 -2.78
CA ALA A 49 -8.65 -6.28 -3.98
C ALA A 49 -8.15 -7.31 -5.00
N GLY A 50 -8.85 -7.42 -6.15
CA GLY A 50 -8.39 -8.28 -7.25
C GLY A 50 -7.14 -7.72 -7.92
N ALA A 51 -6.30 -8.59 -8.49
CA ALA A 51 -5.07 -8.16 -9.16
C ALA A 51 -5.29 -7.21 -10.36
N ASN A 52 -6.48 -7.24 -10.97
CA ASN A 52 -6.85 -6.35 -12.09
C ASN A 52 -7.35 -4.98 -11.63
N THR A 53 -7.50 -4.73 -10.32
CA THR A 53 -7.96 -3.43 -9.82
C THR A 53 -6.84 -2.40 -9.95
N HIS A 54 -7.12 -1.23 -10.53
CA HIS A 54 -6.15 -0.13 -10.57
C HIS A 54 -5.87 0.41 -9.17
N ASP A 55 -4.60 0.64 -8.85
CA ASP A 55 -4.19 1.08 -7.50
C ASP A 55 -4.83 2.41 -7.10
N ILE A 56 -5.01 3.31 -8.07
CA ILE A 56 -5.65 4.61 -7.85
C ILE A 56 -7.06 4.50 -7.23
N LYS A 57 -7.78 3.41 -7.54
CA LYS A 57 -9.11 3.15 -6.99
C LYS A 57 -9.07 2.62 -5.55
N LEU A 58 -7.93 2.08 -5.12
CA LEU A 58 -7.76 1.53 -3.77
C LEU A 58 -7.38 2.60 -2.76
N VAL A 59 -6.89 3.77 -3.20
CA VAL A 59 -6.43 4.83 -2.28
C VAL A 59 -7.55 5.27 -1.33
N THR A 60 -8.77 5.43 -1.85
CA THR A 60 -9.93 5.81 -1.04
C THR A 60 -10.22 4.74 0.02
N ASP A 61 -10.27 3.48 -0.40
CA ASP A 61 -10.54 2.34 0.49
C ASP A 61 -9.45 2.20 1.56
N THR A 62 -8.18 2.40 1.19
CA THR A 62 -7.04 2.38 2.12
C THR A 62 -7.14 3.50 3.15
N LEU A 63 -7.54 4.70 2.74
CA LEU A 63 -7.73 5.82 3.67
C LEU A 63 -8.98 5.65 4.56
N ASP A 64 -10.01 4.96 4.09
CA ASP A 64 -11.19 4.62 4.88
C ASP A 64 -10.92 3.49 5.88
N ALA A 65 -10.00 2.58 5.57
CA ALA A 65 -9.55 1.54 6.48
C ALA A 65 -8.67 2.07 7.63
N LEU A 66 -8.25 3.35 7.59
CA LEU A 66 -7.44 3.96 8.64
C LEU A 66 -8.26 4.17 9.93
N GLN A 67 -7.99 3.35 10.95
CA GLN A 67 -8.74 3.37 12.21
C GLN A 67 -8.43 4.58 13.10
N THR A 68 -7.28 5.23 12.92
CA THR A 68 -6.93 6.44 13.68
C THR A 68 -7.76 7.67 13.29
N GLY A 69 -8.63 7.54 12.29
CA GLY A 69 -9.43 8.63 11.75
C GLY A 69 -8.61 9.60 10.89
N ARG A 70 -9.23 10.75 10.59
CA ARG A 70 -8.61 11.80 9.76
C ARG A 70 -7.55 12.56 10.55
N PRO A 71 -6.47 13.01 9.91
CA PRO A 71 -5.44 13.75 10.61
C PRO A 71 -5.95 15.14 11.04
N GLY A 72 -5.61 15.55 12.26
CA GLY A 72 -5.97 16.88 12.80
C GLY A 72 -5.26 18.04 12.10
N LYS A 73 -4.19 17.77 11.34
CA LYS A 73 -3.42 18.74 10.55
C LYS A 73 -3.20 18.24 9.13
N ARG A 74 -2.77 19.13 8.24
CA ARG A 74 -2.38 18.76 6.87
C ARG A 74 -1.16 17.85 6.93
N LEU A 75 -1.23 16.70 6.27
CA LEU A 75 -0.14 15.75 6.21
C LEU A 75 0.23 15.42 4.77
N ARG A 76 1.54 15.37 4.49
CA ARG A 76 2.04 14.97 3.18
C ARG A 76 1.93 13.46 2.99
N LEU A 77 1.39 13.07 1.84
CA LEU A 77 1.22 11.68 1.42
C LEU A 77 2.05 11.41 0.17
N CYS A 78 3.14 10.65 0.34
CA CYS A 78 3.99 10.22 -0.77
C CYS A 78 3.27 9.15 -1.58
N MET A 79 3.22 9.32 -2.89
CA MET A 79 2.55 8.39 -3.81
C MET A 79 3.37 8.25 -5.09
N ASP A 80 3.15 7.15 -5.82
CA ASP A 80 3.73 6.93 -7.14
C ASP A 80 3.10 7.82 -8.22
N LYS A 81 3.82 7.98 -9.34
CA LYS A 81 3.31 8.73 -10.50
C LYS A 81 2.02 8.13 -11.07
N GLY A 82 1.83 6.83 -10.95
CA GLY A 82 0.60 6.15 -11.40
C GLY A 82 -0.67 6.57 -10.66
N TYR A 83 -0.55 7.34 -9.58
CA TYR A 83 -1.68 7.91 -8.83
C TYR A 83 -2.03 9.35 -9.23
N GLU A 84 -1.39 9.89 -10.27
CA GLU A 84 -1.67 11.24 -10.76
C GLU A 84 -3.07 11.31 -11.41
N ALA A 85 -4.03 11.89 -10.69
CA ALA A 85 -5.36 12.22 -11.22
C ALA A 85 -5.99 13.38 -10.45
N GLU A 86 -6.63 14.29 -11.17
CA GLU A 86 -7.23 15.52 -10.62
C GLU A 86 -8.30 15.23 -9.55
N TRP A 87 -9.16 14.23 -9.80
CA TRP A 87 -10.19 13.82 -8.85
C TRP A 87 -9.57 13.30 -7.54
N LEU A 88 -8.46 12.56 -7.63
CA LEU A 88 -7.79 12.00 -6.47
C LEU A 88 -7.08 13.08 -5.67
N GLU A 89 -6.45 14.05 -6.33
CA GLU A 89 -5.84 15.20 -5.67
C GLU A 89 -6.87 15.99 -4.85
N SER A 90 -8.03 16.28 -5.46
CA SER A 90 -9.14 16.97 -4.81
C SER A 90 -9.67 16.17 -3.61
N TYR A 91 -9.84 14.85 -3.77
CA TYR A 91 -10.24 13.95 -2.70
C TYR A 91 -9.25 13.95 -1.53
N LEU A 92 -7.94 13.83 -1.81
CA LEU A 92 -6.89 13.82 -0.79
C LEU A 92 -6.85 15.13 0.00
N LYS A 93 -6.88 16.27 -0.71
CA LYS A 93 -6.91 17.61 -0.10
C LYS A 93 -8.12 17.79 0.81
N SER A 94 -9.31 17.29 0.41
CA SER A 94 -10.52 17.33 1.24
C SER A 94 -10.38 16.54 2.56
N ARG A 95 -9.52 15.51 2.58
CA ARG A 95 -9.19 14.70 3.75
C ARG A 95 -7.93 15.17 4.48
N ARG A 96 -7.42 16.37 4.17
CA ARG A 96 -6.20 16.97 4.74
C ARG A 96 -4.90 16.22 4.40
N TYR A 97 -4.91 15.44 3.32
CA TYR A 97 -3.69 14.85 2.75
C TYR A 97 -3.20 15.70 1.57
N GLU A 98 -1.93 16.10 1.61
CA GLU A 98 -1.27 16.77 0.50
C GLU A 98 -0.55 15.71 -0.34
N PRO A 99 -1.02 15.39 -1.55
CA PRO A 99 -0.33 14.44 -2.41
C PRO A 99 1.05 14.96 -2.76
N HIS A 100 2.04 14.10 -2.59
CA HIS A 100 3.41 14.35 -2.95
C HIS A 100 3.84 13.31 -3.98
N ILE A 101 3.64 13.66 -5.25
CA ILE A 101 3.96 12.84 -6.41
C ILE A 101 5.17 13.48 -7.08
N GLN A 102 6.36 12.95 -6.82
CA GLN A 102 7.58 13.33 -7.54
C GLN A 102 7.93 12.28 -8.60
N SER A 103 8.42 12.74 -9.75
CA SER A 103 9.02 11.85 -10.73
C SER A 103 10.42 11.43 -10.26
N ARG A 104 10.89 10.24 -10.69
CA ARG A 104 12.23 9.73 -10.32
C ARG A 104 13.38 10.68 -10.71
N LYS A 105 13.19 11.48 -11.76
CA LYS A 105 14.19 12.48 -12.20
C LYS A 105 14.21 13.67 -11.25
N ASP A 106 13.04 14.20 -10.91
CA ASP A 106 12.91 15.33 -9.99
C ASP A 106 13.39 14.94 -8.58
N GLU A 107 13.18 13.71 -8.15
CA GLU A 107 13.69 13.18 -6.88
C GLU A 107 15.23 13.14 -6.86
N SER A 108 15.86 12.67 -7.95
CA SER A 108 17.32 12.63 -8.08
C SER A 108 17.95 14.03 -8.06
N GLU A 109 17.28 15.03 -8.63
CA GLU A 109 17.74 16.42 -8.57
C GLU A 109 17.42 17.08 -7.24
N ALA A 110 16.24 16.85 -6.65
CA ALA A 110 15.85 17.40 -5.37
C ALA A 110 16.75 16.93 -4.22
N ILE A 111 17.25 15.69 -4.28
CA ILE A 111 18.25 15.16 -3.31
C ILE A 111 19.56 15.97 -3.33
N LYS A 112 19.90 16.62 -4.45
CA LYS A 112 21.12 17.43 -4.56
C LYS A 112 21.00 18.80 -3.90
N TYR A 113 19.79 19.34 -3.80
CA TYR A 113 19.55 20.73 -3.39
C TYR A 113 18.67 20.88 -2.15
N THR A 114 18.07 19.79 -1.67
CA THR A 114 17.20 19.78 -0.49
C THR A 114 17.49 18.56 0.37
N ASP A 115 17.37 18.70 1.69
CA ASP A 115 17.43 17.57 2.63
C ASP A 115 16.13 16.73 2.62
N PHE A 116 15.24 17.03 1.67
CA PHE A 116 13.88 16.50 1.59
C PHE A 116 13.82 15.32 0.61
N LYS A 117 13.72 14.11 1.16
CA LYS A 117 13.59 12.88 0.38
C LYS A 117 12.11 12.53 0.23
N ALA A 118 11.68 12.06 -0.95
CA ALA A 118 10.40 11.39 -1.04
C ALA A 118 10.52 10.03 -0.33
N HIS A 119 9.75 9.83 0.73
CA HIS A 119 9.82 8.61 1.54
C HIS A 119 9.01 7.46 0.90
N ARG A 120 8.93 7.39 -0.44
CA ARG A 120 8.20 6.31 -1.13
C ARG A 120 8.82 4.95 -0.84
N TRP A 121 10.16 4.90 -0.76
CA TRP A 121 10.89 3.70 -0.38
C TRP A 121 10.43 3.11 0.95
N VAL A 122 9.84 3.92 1.85
CA VAL A 122 9.37 3.47 3.17
C VAL A 122 8.23 2.46 3.03
N VAL A 123 7.21 2.75 2.22
CA VAL A 123 6.09 1.82 2.01
C VAL A 123 6.54 0.60 1.20
N GLU A 124 7.40 0.78 0.20
CA GLU A 124 8.00 -0.32 -0.57
C GLU A 124 8.81 -1.27 0.34
N ARG A 125 9.57 -0.72 1.29
CA ARG A 125 10.32 -1.49 2.29
C ARG A 125 9.37 -2.29 3.17
N THR A 126 8.26 -1.69 3.64
CA THR A 126 7.26 -2.41 4.42
C THR A 126 6.62 -3.54 3.59
N HIS A 127 6.36 -3.31 2.30
CA HIS A 127 5.96 -4.38 1.39
C HIS A 127 7.01 -5.51 1.32
N SER A 128 8.30 -5.17 1.24
CA SER A 128 9.39 -6.15 1.25
C SER A 128 9.42 -6.97 2.55
N TRP A 129 9.24 -6.36 3.71
CA TRP A 129 9.13 -7.08 4.99
C TRP A 129 7.95 -8.03 4.99
N MET A 130 6.78 -7.57 4.57
CA MET A 130 5.60 -8.43 4.44
C MET A 130 5.86 -9.60 3.46
N ASN A 131 6.61 -9.37 2.38
CA ASN A 131 6.94 -10.41 1.39
C ASN A 131 7.87 -11.50 1.93
N ARG A 132 8.62 -11.23 3.01
CA ARG A 132 9.46 -12.25 3.68
C ARG A 132 8.62 -13.29 4.42
N TYR A 133 7.40 -12.96 4.81
CA TYR A 133 6.46 -13.94 5.33
C TYR A 133 5.89 -14.77 4.18
N ARG A 134 6.51 -15.92 3.90
CA ARG A 134 6.10 -16.85 2.84
C ARG A 134 4.60 -17.18 2.86
N ARG A 135 3.99 -17.16 4.06
CA ARG A 135 2.55 -17.40 4.24
C ARG A 135 1.66 -16.37 3.55
N VAL A 136 2.08 -15.10 3.46
CA VAL A 136 1.24 -14.01 2.89
C VAL A 136 1.68 -13.58 1.49
N LEU A 137 2.88 -14.00 1.05
CA LEU A 137 3.41 -13.74 -0.29
C LEU A 137 2.54 -14.33 -1.40
N THR A 138 1.80 -15.39 -1.09
CA THR A 138 0.84 -16.00 -2.02
C THR A 138 -0.43 -16.24 -1.27
N ARG A 139 -1.57 -15.95 -1.91
CA ARG A 139 -2.86 -16.24 -1.27
C ARG A 139 -3.16 -17.73 -1.39
N TRP A 140 -3.22 -18.38 -0.23
CA TRP A 140 -3.61 -19.80 -0.07
C TRP A 140 -5.05 -19.94 0.41
N GLU A 141 -5.55 -18.91 1.08
CA GLU A 141 -6.85 -18.88 1.74
C GLU A 141 -7.98 -18.72 0.73
N LYS A 142 -8.96 -19.63 0.80
CA LYS A 142 -10.20 -19.57 0.00
C LYS A 142 -11.02 -18.31 0.35
N LYS A 143 -11.22 -18.08 1.65
CA LYS A 143 -11.95 -16.93 2.20
C LYS A 143 -11.03 -15.72 2.28
N VAL A 144 -11.52 -14.54 1.89
CA VAL A 144 -10.68 -13.33 1.89
C VAL A 144 -10.43 -12.82 3.29
N GLU A 145 -11.39 -13.01 4.18
CA GLU A 145 -11.36 -12.66 5.59
C GLU A 145 -10.16 -13.36 6.29
N ASN A 146 -9.92 -14.63 5.94
CA ASN A 146 -8.77 -15.38 6.46
C ASN A 146 -7.43 -14.86 5.91
N TYR A 147 -7.41 -14.42 4.64
CA TYR A 147 -6.20 -13.83 4.04
C TYR A 147 -5.89 -12.46 4.66
N GLU A 148 -6.92 -11.62 4.83
CA GLU A 148 -6.81 -10.33 5.50
C GLU A 148 -6.33 -10.50 6.96
N ALA A 149 -6.86 -11.50 7.68
CA ALA A 149 -6.37 -11.83 9.03
C ALA A 149 -4.86 -12.17 9.06
N MET A 150 -4.37 -12.96 8.09
CA MET A 150 -2.94 -13.28 7.98
C MET A 150 -2.09 -12.06 7.62
N LEU A 151 -2.59 -11.16 6.76
CA LEU A 151 -1.92 -9.90 6.46
C LEU A 151 -1.83 -8.99 7.67
N HIS A 152 -2.93 -8.84 8.44
CA HIS A 152 -2.94 -8.06 9.67
C HIS A 152 -2.03 -8.67 10.73
N PHE A 153 -1.95 -10.00 10.83
CA PHE A 153 -0.99 -10.67 11.71
C PHE A 153 0.46 -10.32 11.33
N ALA A 154 0.80 -10.37 10.03
CA ALA A 154 2.12 -9.94 9.56
C ALA A 154 2.39 -8.46 9.86
N CYS A 155 1.41 -7.57 9.67
CA CYS A 155 1.53 -6.17 10.07
C CYS A 155 1.77 -6.00 11.58
N GLY A 156 1.07 -6.76 12.41
CA GLY A 156 1.24 -6.76 13.87
C GLY A 156 2.66 -7.15 14.27
N VAL A 157 3.24 -8.19 13.66
CA VAL A 157 4.63 -8.59 13.89
C VAL A 157 5.62 -7.50 13.46
N ILE A 158 5.37 -6.83 12.34
CA ILE A 158 6.21 -5.71 11.88
C ILE A 158 6.16 -4.55 12.90
N VAL A 159 4.98 -4.17 13.36
CA VAL A 159 4.79 -3.11 14.36
C VAL A 159 5.47 -3.49 15.68
N TRP A 160 5.28 -4.73 16.15
CA TRP A 160 5.92 -5.26 17.35
C TRP A 160 7.45 -5.13 17.28
N ASN A 161 8.05 -5.62 16.19
CA ASN A 161 9.50 -5.54 16.00
C ASN A 161 10.00 -4.10 15.94
N LYS A 162 9.27 -3.20 15.29
CA LYS A 162 9.64 -1.79 15.15
C LYS A 162 9.51 -0.98 16.44
N THR A 163 8.53 -1.30 17.27
CA THR A 163 8.28 -0.54 18.50
C THR A 163 9.16 -0.98 19.65
N LEU A 164 9.52 -2.27 19.71
CA LEU A 164 10.31 -2.82 20.81
C LEU A 164 11.81 -2.89 20.56
N LEU A 165 12.26 -2.98 19.30
CA LEU A 165 13.67 -3.21 18.97
C LEU A 165 14.40 -1.97 18.42
N GLY A 166 13.69 -0.88 18.13
CA GLY A 166 14.25 0.37 17.57
C GLY A 166 14.65 0.26 16.10
#